data_AF-A0A9D1X9C0-F1
#
_entry.id   AF-A0A9D1X9C0-F1
#
_cell.length_a   1.000
_cell.length_b   1.000
_cell.length_c   1.000
_cell.angle_alpha   90.00
_cell.angle_beta   90.00
_cell.angle_gamma   90.00
#
_symmetry.space_group_name_H-M   'P 1'
#
loop_
_entity.id
_entity.type
_entity.pdbx_description
1 polymer ?
#
loop_
_entity_poly.entity_id
_entity_poly.type
_entity_poly.pdbx_seq_one_letter_code
_entity_poly.pdbx_strand_id
1 'polypeptide(L)'
;MNEKKNLKSYRLELLGNDSWCRSIAQLSGQEELSYRELPQVMELFELHIATQNCENEIFSGNEYARRFTNWWRCLGFRSAENIRKVNLSRGDRLLSRCEIRANRPSKVEQAMEISRLASENIKRMMAYE
;
A
#
# COMPACT_ATOMS: atom_id res chain seq x y z
N MET A 1 10.43 19.04 -21.21
CA MET A 1 10.77 18.13 -20.09
C MET A 1 9.81 18.43 -18.97
N ASN A 2 8.98 17.47 -18.56
CA ASN A 2 8.06 17.66 -17.44
C ASN A 2 8.88 17.44 -16.16
N GLU A 3 9.16 18.51 -15.40
CA GLU A 3 9.87 18.39 -14.12
C GLU A 3 9.07 17.48 -13.18
N LYS A 4 9.71 16.44 -12.67
CA LYS A 4 9.12 15.55 -11.68
C LYS A 4 8.99 16.33 -10.37
N LYS A 5 7.80 16.82 -10.08
CA LYS A 5 7.50 17.48 -8.80
C LYS A 5 7.48 16.44 -7.68
N ASN A 6 7.91 16.84 -6.49
CA ASN A 6 7.83 16.01 -5.29
C ASN A 6 6.35 15.81 -4.89
N LEU A 7 6.01 14.69 -4.24
CA LEU A 7 4.70 14.41 -3.64
C LEU A 7 4.15 15.60 -2.82
N LYS A 8 5.01 16.28 -2.05
CA LYS A 8 4.65 17.48 -1.29
C LYS A 8 4.08 18.59 -2.18
N SER A 9 4.63 18.79 -3.37
CA SER A 9 4.14 19.80 -4.32
C SER A 9 2.74 19.44 -4.83
N TYR A 10 2.51 18.18 -5.18
CA TYR A 10 1.19 17.70 -5.59
C TYR A 10 0.16 17.83 -4.47
N ARG A 11 0.55 17.55 -3.22
CA ARG A 11 -0.30 17.76 -2.05
C ARG A 11 -0.74 19.21 -1.91
N LEU A 12 0.20 20.15 -1.96
CA LEU A 12 -0.11 21.57 -1.81
C LEU A 12 -1.00 22.09 -2.96
N GLU A 13 -0.76 21.64 -4.19
CA GLU A 13 -1.60 21.97 -5.34
C GLU A 13 -3.04 21.45 -5.17
N LEU A 14 -3.20 20.22 -4.69
CA LEU A 14 -4.53 19.62 -4.45
C LEU A 14 -5.27 20.25 -3.28
N LEU A 15 -4.56 20.55 -2.18
CA LEU A 15 -5.16 21.23 -1.02
C LEU A 15 -5.63 22.65 -1.37
N GLY A 16 -4.99 23.31 -2.34
CA GLY A 16 -5.45 24.59 -2.89
C GLY A 16 -6.61 24.48 -3.89
N ASN A 17 -7.03 23.27 -4.27
CA ASN A 17 -8.13 23.04 -5.21
C ASN A 17 -9.44 22.78 -4.45
N ASP A 18 -10.18 23.84 -4.18
CA ASP A 18 -11.47 23.79 -3.48
C ASP A 18 -12.47 22.78 -4.09
N SER A 19 -12.54 22.70 -5.42
CA SER A 19 -13.46 21.78 -6.10
C SER A 19 -13.13 20.32 -5.80
N TRP A 20 -11.84 19.99 -5.82
CA TRP A 20 -11.38 18.65 -5.46
C TRP A 20 -11.60 18.37 -3.97
N CYS A 21 -11.24 19.30 -3.09
CA CYS A 21 -11.45 19.16 -1.65
C CYS A 21 -12.93 18.93 -1.30
N ARG A 22 -13.86 19.69 -1.90
CA ARG A 22 -15.31 19.47 -1.74
C ARG A 22 -15.74 18.10 -2.25
N SER A 23 -15.24 17.69 -3.42
CA SER A 23 -15.58 16.38 -4.00
C SER A 23 -15.14 15.23 -3.09
N ILE A 24 -13.95 15.34 -2.49
CA ILE A 24 -13.43 14.35 -1.53
C ILE A 24 -14.24 14.34 -0.24
N ALA A 25 -14.59 15.51 0.27
CA ALA A 25 -15.43 15.67 1.46
C ALA A 25 -16.85 15.07 1.26
N GLN A 26 -17.40 15.18 0.06
CA GLN A 26 -18.67 14.54 -0.31
C GLN A 26 -18.51 13.02 -0.42
N LEU A 27 -17.42 12.54 -1.07
CA LEU A 27 -17.15 11.12 -1.24
C LEU A 27 -16.93 10.39 0.10
N SER A 28 -16.37 11.07 1.09
CA SER A 28 -16.15 10.50 2.43
C SER A 28 -17.43 10.44 3.27
N GLY A 29 -18.46 11.22 2.92
CA GLY A 29 -19.67 11.39 3.72
C GLY A 29 -19.44 12.12 5.05
N GLN A 30 -18.28 12.75 5.23
CA GLN A 30 -17.86 13.42 6.48
C GLN A 30 -17.29 14.80 6.16
N GLU A 31 -18.13 15.73 5.69
CA GLU A 31 -17.67 16.98 5.09
C GLU A 31 -16.78 17.83 6.01
N GLU A 32 -17.14 17.95 7.29
CA GLU A 32 -16.47 18.81 8.26
C GLU A 32 -15.12 18.23 8.75
N LEU A 33 -15.07 16.91 8.97
CA LEU A 33 -13.85 16.19 9.34
C LEU A 33 -12.86 16.10 8.17
N SER A 34 -13.38 15.93 6.95
CA SER A 34 -12.55 15.72 5.77
C SER A 34 -11.66 16.89 5.46
N TYR A 35 -12.13 18.13 5.60
CA TYR A 35 -11.32 19.32 5.32
C TYR A 35 -10.18 19.53 6.33
N ARG A 36 -10.47 19.35 7.62
CA ARG A 36 -9.48 19.60 8.67
C ARG A 36 -8.40 18.53 8.72
N GLU A 37 -8.77 17.28 8.42
CA GLU A 37 -7.86 16.13 8.49
C GLU A 37 -7.18 15.82 7.16
N LEU A 38 -7.67 16.35 6.02
CA LEU A 38 -7.14 16.07 4.69
C LEU A 38 -5.62 16.17 4.62
N PRO A 39 -4.99 17.25 5.13
CA PRO A 39 -3.53 17.38 5.04
C PRO A 39 -2.80 16.26 5.79
N GLN A 40 -3.30 15.88 6.96
CA GLN A 40 -2.68 14.83 7.78
C GLN A 40 -2.87 13.43 7.17
N VAL A 41 -4.03 13.18 6.54
CA VAL A 41 -4.29 11.91 5.84
C VAL A 41 -3.44 11.81 4.58
N MET A 42 -3.25 12.90 3.85
CA MET A 42 -2.36 12.96 2.68
C MET A 42 -0.90 12.71 3.06
N GLU A 43 -0.43 13.22 4.20
CA GLU A 43 0.90 12.90 4.74
C GLU A 43 1.06 11.40 5.06
N LEU A 44 0.02 10.77 5.62
CA LEU A 44 0.03 9.32 5.88
C LEU A 44 0.02 8.51 4.59
N PHE A 45 -0.64 8.99 3.54
CA PHE A 45 -0.59 8.39 2.21
C PHE A 45 0.82 8.47 1.61
N GLU A 46 1.49 9.61 1.70
CA GLU A 46 2.86 9.77 1.23
C GLU A 46 3.83 8.83 1.96
N LEU A 47 3.70 8.71 3.28
CA LEU A 47 4.44 7.73 4.06
C LEU A 47 4.16 6.30 3.58
N HIS A 48 2.90 5.97 3.28
CA HIS A 48 2.56 4.67 2.70
C HIS A 48 3.27 4.43 1.36
N ILE A 49 3.27 5.41 0.46
CA ILE A 49 3.99 5.33 -0.83
C ILE A 49 5.50 5.12 -0.62
N ALA A 50 6.10 5.85 0.32
CA ALA A 50 7.50 5.70 0.70
C ALA A 50 7.81 4.27 1.18
N THR A 51 7.00 3.72 2.08
CA THR A 51 7.18 2.35 2.60
C THR A 51 7.02 1.25 1.55
N GLN A 52 6.31 1.52 0.45
CA GLN A 52 6.16 0.59 -0.67
C GLN A 52 7.23 0.79 -1.75
N ASN A 53 8.15 1.76 -1.60
CA ASN A 53 9.10 2.18 -2.64
C ASN A 53 8.44 2.61 -3.96
N CYS A 54 7.19 3.09 -3.91
CA CYS A 54 6.40 3.48 -5.08
C CYS A 54 6.48 4.99 -5.40
N GLU A 55 7.35 5.75 -4.75
CA GLU A 55 7.48 7.21 -4.94
C GLU A 55 7.78 7.57 -6.39
N ASN A 56 8.50 6.70 -7.09
CA ASN A 56 8.88 6.92 -8.47
C ASN A 56 7.77 6.67 -9.49
N GLU A 57 6.61 6.18 -9.07
CA GLU A 57 5.49 5.84 -9.93
C GLU A 57 4.42 6.95 -10.03
N ILE A 58 4.58 8.04 -9.28
CA ILE A 58 3.67 9.18 -9.31
C ILE A 58 4.30 10.30 -10.14
N PHE A 59 3.72 10.55 -11.32
CA PHE A 59 4.26 11.47 -12.32
C PHE A 59 3.39 12.73 -12.53
N SER A 60 2.23 12.82 -11.87
CA SER A 60 1.33 13.98 -12.00
C SER A 60 0.45 14.18 -10.77
N GLY A 61 -0.09 15.40 -10.62
CA GLY A 61 -1.07 15.70 -9.56
C GLY A 61 -2.38 14.90 -9.71
N ASN A 62 -2.81 14.61 -10.94
CA ASN A 62 -3.99 13.77 -11.18
C ASN A 62 -3.76 12.31 -10.76
N GLU A 63 -2.57 11.77 -11.03
CA GLU A 63 -2.17 10.44 -10.55
C GLU A 63 -2.15 10.40 -9.03
N TYR A 64 -1.54 11.41 -8.39
CA TYR A 64 -1.53 11.56 -6.94
C TYR A 64 -2.96 11.55 -6.39
N ALA A 65 -3.82 12.42 -6.90
CA ALA A 65 -5.22 12.54 -6.47
C ALA A 65 -5.96 11.21 -6.57
N ARG A 66 -5.87 10.53 -7.72
CA ARG A 66 -6.53 9.24 -7.96
C ARG A 66 -6.01 8.16 -7.01
N ARG A 67 -4.70 8.05 -6.81
CA ARG A 67 -4.10 7.04 -5.92
C ARG A 67 -4.47 7.32 -4.46
N PHE A 68 -4.41 8.58 -4.04
CA PHE A 68 -4.83 9.02 -2.71
C PHE A 68 -6.30 8.66 -2.44
N THR A 69 -7.22 9.05 -3.32
CA THR A 69 -8.65 8.79 -3.15
C THR A 69 -8.94 7.30 -3.05
N ASN A 70 -8.31 6.49 -3.92
CA ASN A 70 -8.47 5.04 -3.87
C ASN A 70 -7.93 4.44 -2.57
N TRP A 71 -6.76 4.88 -2.13
CA TRP A 71 -6.16 4.42 -0.89
C TRP A 71 -7.04 4.76 0.32
N TRP A 72 -7.51 6.00 0.43
CA TRP A 72 -8.32 6.43 1.56
C TRP A 72 -9.71 5.77 1.56
N ARG A 73 -10.30 5.55 0.36
CA ARG A 73 -11.52 4.75 0.20
C ARG A 73 -11.35 3.32 0.68
N CYS A 74 -10.21 2.68 0.40
CA CYS A 74 -9.90 1.33 0.91
C CYS A 74 -9.75 1.28 2.43
N LEU A 75 -9.53 2.43 3.08
CA LEU A 75 -9.52 2.56 4.54
C LEU A 75 -10.90 2.91 5.11
N GLY A 76 -11.90 3.11 4.26
CA GLY A 76 -13.25 3.54 4.64
C GLY A 76 -13.28 4.98 5.14
N PHE A 77 -12.46 5.86 4.54
CA PHE A 77 -12.38 7.28 4.89
C PHE A 77 -12.12 7.57 6.39
N ARG A 78 -11.37 6.68 7.05
CA ARG A 78 -11.01 6.85 8.47
C ARG A 78 -10.19 8.12 8.68
N SER A 79 -10.36 8.73 9.85
CA SER A 79 -9.56 9.87 10.31
C SER A 79 -8.07 9.55 10.38
N ALA A 80 -7.24 10.59 10.32
CA ALA A 80 -5.78 10.45 10.42
C ALA A 80 -5.36 9.71 11.71
N GLU A 81 -6.01 10.02 12.84
CA GLU A 81 -5.77 9.34 14.11
C GLU A 81 -6.07 7.84 14.03
N ASN A 82 -7.23 7.48 13.46
CA ASN A 82 -7.62 6.09 13.30
C ASN A 82 -6.69 5.34 12.33
N ILE A 83 -6.25 6.00 11.26
CA ILE A 83 -5.26 5.43 10.34
C ILE A 83 -3.94 5.16 11.07
N ARG A 84 -3.44 6.10 11.90
CA ARG A 84 -2.23 5.90 12.70
C ARG A 84 -2.37 4.71 13.66
N LYS A 85 -3.48 4.65 14.40
CA LYS A 85 -3.77 3.53 15.33
C LYS A 85 -3.83 2.19 14.61
N VAL A 86 -4.51 2.14 13.46
CA VAL A 86 -4.61 0.92 12.65
C VAL A 86 -3.25 0.58 12.03
N ASN A 87 -2.47 1.56 11.55
CA ASN A 87 -1.14 1.32 10.99
C ASN A 87 -0.10 0.87 12.02
N LEU A 88 -0.23 1.21 13.31
CA LEU A 88 0.56 0.53 14.36
C LEU A 88 0.19 -0.96 14.44
N SER A 89 -1.11 -1.29 14.44
CA SER A 89 -1.58 -2.69 14.52
C SER A 89 -1.43 -3.52 13.23
N ARG A 90 -1.31 -2.83 12.08
CA ARG A 90 -1.31 -3.40 10.73
C ARG A 90 0.05 -3.26 10.04
N GLY A 91 0.93 -2.40 10.54
CA GLY A 91 2.37 -2.36 10.23
C GLY A 91 3.00 -3.70 10.56
N ASP A 92 2.71 -4.27 11.72
CA ASP A 92 3.09 -5.65 12.06
C ASP A 92 2.54 -6.68 11.07
N ARG A 93 1.30 -6.52 10.60
CA ARG A 93 0.66 -7.46 9.65
C ARG A 93 1.11 -7.28 8.20
N LEU A 94 1.46 -6.07 7.79
CA LEU A 94 1.93 -5.76 6.44
C LEU A 94 3.42 -6.04 6.31
N LEU A 95 4.24 -5.74 7.32
CA LEU A 95 5.63 -6.20 7.42
C LEU A 95 5.65 -7.73 7.43
N SER A 96 4.82 -8.39 8.25
CA SER A 96 4.68 -9.85 8.23
C SER A 96 4.25 -10.39 6.86
N ARG A 97 3.33 -9.73 6.13
CA ARG A 97 2.97 -10.16 4.75
C ARG A 97 4.07 -9.90 3.72
N CYS A 98 4.84 -8.82 3.87
CA CYS A 98 5.98 -8.54 3.01
C CYS A 98 7.13 -9.52 3.29
N GLU A 99 7.41 -9.85 4.54
CA GLU A 99 8.34 -10.91 4.95
C GLU A 99 7.88 -12.29 4.44
N ILE A 100 6.59 -12.61 4.57
CA ILE A 100 6.02 -13.87 4.03
C ILE A 100 6.10 -13.92 2.50
N ARG A 101 5.94 -12.79 1.79
CA ARG A 101 6.10 -12.74 0.32
C ARG A 101 7.57 -12.80 -0.10
N ALA A 102 8.47 -12.19 0.66
CA ALA A 102 9.91 -12.20 0.39
C ALA A 102 10.55 -13.56 0.69
N ASN A 103 10.07 -14.27 1.72
CA ASN A 103 10.49 -15.63 2.07
C ASN A 103 9.62 -16.73 1.42
N ARG A 104 8.73 -16.39 0.49
CA ARG A 104 7.96 -17.41 -0.23
C ARG A 104 8.92 -18.09 -1.22
N PRO A 105 9.20 -19.39 -1.08
CA PRO A 105 10.02 -20.10 -2.05
C PRO A 105 9.37 -19.97 -3.43
N SER A 106 10.17 -19.70 -4.45
CA SER A 106 9.73 -19.60 -5.83
C SER A 106 8.99 -20.88 -6.25
N LYS A 107 8.13 -20.80 -7.29
CA LYS A 107 7.47 -21.98 -7.85
C LYS A 107 8.47 -23.07 -8.25
N VAL A 108 9.68 -22.65 -8.64
CA VAL A 108 10.79 -23.53 -9.03
C VAL A 108 11.39 -24.23 -7.81
N GLU A 109 11.66 -23.52 -6.72
CA GLU A 109 12.14 -24.11 -5.46
C GLU A 109 11.12 -25.09 -4.85
N GLN A 110 9.83 -24.75 -4.91
CA GLN A 110 8.78 -25.66 -4.47
C GLN A 110 8.71 -26.93 -5.31
N ALA A 111 8.86 -26.82 -6.65
CA ALA A 111 8.88 -27.98 -7.53
C ALA A 111 10.12 -28.86 -7.30
N MET A 112 11.28 -28.25 -7.04
CA MET A 112 12.50 -28.98 -6.68
C MET A 112 12.35 -29.73 -5.36
N GLU A 113 11.78 -29.11 -4.34
CA GLU A 113 11.58 -29.77 -3.04
C GLU A 113 10.57 -30.93 -3.12
N ILE A 114 9.47 -30.76 -3.88
CA ILE A 114 8.53 -31.84 -4.15
C ILE A 114 9.21 -33.00 -4.89
N SER A 115 10.07 -32.69 -5.87
CA SER A 115 10.81 -33.71 -6.62
C SER A 115 11.83 -34.44 -5.75
N ARG A 116 12.50 -33.72 -4.83
CA ARG A 116 13.42 -34.29 -3.84
C ARG A 116 12.71 -35.24 -2.88
N LEU A 117 11.59 -34.79 -2.31
CA LEU A 117 10.77 -35.61 -1.41
C LEU A 117 10.19 -36.85 -2.11
N ALA A 118 9.73 -36.70 -3.36
CA ALA A 118 9.28 -37.83 -4.16
C ALA A 118 10.40 -38.85 -4.40
N SER A 119 11.61 -38.37 -4.74
CA SER A 119 12.78 -39.23 -4.95
C SER A 119 13.24 -39.93 -3.68
N GLU A 120 13.20 -39.25 -2.53
CA GLU A 120 13.52 -39.85 -1.23
C GLU A 120 12.50 -40.90 -0.81
N ASN A 121 11.22 -40.65 -1.03
CA ASN A 121 10.16 -41.63 -0.75
C ASN A 121 10.28 -42.86 -1.66
N ILE A 122 10.58 -42.68 -2.94
CA ILE A 122 10.85 -43.80 -3.86
C ILE A 122 12.07 -44.58 -3.38
N LYS A 123 13.19 -43.91 -3.05
CA LYS A 123 14.38 -44.57 -2.50
C LYS A 123 14.08 -45.36 -1.22
N ARG A 124 13.23 -44.83 -0.34
CA ARG A 124 12.80 -45.56 0.87
C ARG A 124 11.97 -46.78 0.52
N MET A 125 11.02 -46.69 -0.41
CA MET A 125 10.23 -47.86 -0.83
C MET A 125 11.09 -48.94 -1.49
N MET A 126 12.05 -48.57 -2.33
CA MET A 126 12.97 -49.50 -2.99
C MET A 126 14.04 -50.08 -2.05
N ALA A 127 14.20 -49.53 -0.84
CA ALA A 127 15.11 -50.06 0.17
C ALA A 127 14.43 -51.05 1.14
N TYR A 128 13.12 -51.31 0.97
CA TYR A 128 12.34 -52.30 1.71
C TYR A 128 12.04 -53.57 0.90
N GLU A 129 12.67 -53.76 -0.27
CA GLU A 129 12.72 -55.01 -1.04
C GLU A 129 14.00 -55.79 -0.75
#